data_AF-A0A7J0AK26-F1
#
_entry.id   AF-A0A7J0AK26-F1
#
_cell.length_a   1.000
_cell.length_b   1.000
_cell.length_c   1.000
_cell.angle_alpha   90.00
_cell.angle_beta   90.00
_cell.angle_gamma   90.00
#
_symmetry.space_group_name_H-M   'P 1'
#
loop_
_entity.id
_entity.type
_entity.pdbx_description
1 polymer ?
#
loop_
_entity_poly.entity_id
_entity_poly.type
_entity_poly.pdbx_seq_one_letter_code
_entity_poly.pdbx_strand_id
1 'polypeptide(L)'
;MAMRYTEKDIPNIPLTEFMAALGEKPVKAFEDMKLYYAPQRNDPEPMLVVDTDTNRWYDHATDESGDIIDLAALKMNPNLYMDPRDFILKYMNEYEEGKELSAMSRRPAEPTITSLDIKNLPLEEFMRAMGYAPVAQDGNILIYESPYSADGRIEIDTAKNVWKDGKEPEKYNGGIYDLAYEITGSCNRSELNLFIAAEMKKIIGSKCYEATANGKSADVRPEHQKTEIPKPKPGRKMRF
;
A
#
# COMPACT_ATOMS: atom_id res chain seq x y z
N MET A 1 1.00 -9.46 15.97
CA MET A 1 2.30 -10.14 15.80
C MET A 1 2.02 -11.41 15.04
N ALA A 2 2.80 -11.70 13.98
CA ALA A 2 2.65 -12.94 13.23
C ALA A 2 2.91 -14.13 14.16
N MET A 3 2.08 -15.16 14.06
CA MET A 3 2.34 -16.43 14.73
C MET A 3 3.66 -17.00 14.18
N ARG A 4 4.55 -17.44 15.08
CA ARG A 4 5.79 -18.11 14.71
C ARG A 4 5.77 -19.53 15.25
N TYR A 5 5.96 -20.49 14.36
CA TYR A 5 6.13 -21.89 14.72
C TYR A 5 7.48 -22.12 15.37
N THR A 6 7.46 -22.99 16.38
CA THR A 6 8.62 -23.52 17.10
C THR A 6 8.63 -25.04 16.98
N GLU A 7 9.72 -25.69 17.39
CA GLU A 7 9.85 -27.15 17.33
C GLU A 7 8.69 -27.91 18.01
N LYS A 8 8.12 -27.34 19.08
CA LYS A 8 7.00 -27.94 19.82
C LYS A 8 5.71 -27.99 19.00
N ASP A 9 5.59 -27.13 18.01
CA ASP A 9 4.40 -27.01 17.19
C ASP A 9 4.41 -28.02 16.04
N ILE A 10 5.59 -28.48 15.60
CA ILE A 10 5.79 -29.36 14.44
C ILE A 10 4.81 -30.56 14.40
N PRO A 11 4.63 -31.34 15.49
CA PRO A 11 3.74 -32.50 15.44
C PRO A 11 2.27 -32.16 15.16
N ASN A 12 1.87 -30.92 15.41
CA ASN A 12 0.50 -30.45 15.27
C ASN A 12 0.29 -29.61 13.99
N ILE A 13 1.34 -29.40 13.19
CA ILE A 13 1.21 -28.69 11.92
C ILE A 13 0.47 -29.60 10.93
N PRO A 14 -0.66 -29.14 10.35
CA PRO A 14 -1.34 -29.92 9.32
C PRO A 14 -0.44 -30.10 8.10
N LEU A 15 -0.29 -31.33 7.62
CA LEU A 15 0.44 -31.67 6.39
C LEU A 15 -0.07 -30.83 5.21
N THR A 16 -1.36 -30.52 5.17
CA THR A 16 -1.93 -29.69 4.11
C THR A 16 -1.45 -28.24 4.15
N GLU A 17 -1.21 -27.69 5.34
CA GLU A 17 -0.63 -26.35 5.51
C GLU A 17 0.86 -26.38 5.13
N PHE A 18 1.58 -27.43 5.52
CA PHE A 18 2.97 -27.59 5.12
C PHE A 18 3.13 -27.74 3.60
N MET A 19 2.28 -28.54 2.96
CA MET A 19 2.22 -28.64 1.49
C MET A 19 1.94 -27.27 0.85
N ALA A 20 1.02 -26.48 1.41
CA ALA A 20 0.75 -25.13 0.92
C ALA A 20 1.97 -24.19 1.11
N ALA A 21 2.71 -24.31 2.21
CA ALA A 21 3.93 -23.57 2.46
C ALA A 21 5.05 -23.92 1.46
N LEU A 22 5.08 -25.18 0.98
CA LEU A 22 5.96 -25.61 -0.11
C LEU A 22 5.49 -25.15 -1.50
N GLY A 23 4.30 -24.55 -1.60
CA GLY A 23 3.69 -24.10 -2.84
C GLY A 23 2.82 -25.15 -3.53
N GLU A 24 2.63 -26.32 -2.90
CA GLU A 24 1.84 -27.42 -3.44
C GLU A 24 0.35 -27.24 -3.19
N LYS A 25 -0.45 -27.59 -4.20
CA LYS A 25 -1.91 -27.54 -4.14
C LYS A 25 -2.48 -28.93 -4.36
N PRO A 26 -3.56 -29.28 -3.65
CA PRO A 26 -4.22 -30.56 -3.90
C PRO A 26 -4.79 -30.54 -5.31
N VAL A 27 -4.52 -31.61 -6.07
CA VAL A 27 -5.16 -31.88 -7.36
C VAL A 27 -6.63 -32.23 -7.15
N LYS A 28 -6.91 -32.97 -6.07
CA LYS A 28 -8.27 -33.34 -5.68
C LYS A 28 -8.40 -33.33 -4.16
N ALA A 29 -9.55 -32.90 -3.68
CA ALA A 29 -9.91 -32.95 -2.27
C ALA A 29 -11.15 -33.85 -2.10
N PHE A 30 -11.06 -34.74 -1.12
CA PHE A 30 -12.14 -35.55 -0.58
C PHE A 30 -12.46 -35.03 0.83
N GLU A 31 -13.38 -35.67 1.55
CA GLU A 31 -13.83 -35.21 2.87
C GLU A 31 -12.69 -35.23 3.90
N ASP A 32 -11.93 -36.33 3.94
CA ASP A 32 -10.86 -36.66 4.88
C ASP A 32 -9.49 -36.83 4.20
N MET A 33 -9.42 -36.74 2.86
CA MET A 33 -8.20 -36.98 2.10
C MET A 33 -7.95 -35.94 1.03
N LYS A 34 -6.70 -35.66 0.73
CA LYS A 34 -6.28 -34.75 -0.35
C LYS A 34 -5.19 -35.38 -1.19
N LEU A 35 -5.36 -35.34 -2.51
CA LEU A 35 -4.43 -35.92 -3.48
C LEU A 35 -3.51 -34.84 -4.04
N TYR A 36 -2.21 -35.10 -4.03
CA TYR A 36 -1.14 -34.20 -4.44
C TYR A 36 -0.15 -34.87 -5.39
N TYR A 37 0.61 -34.06 -6.12
CA TYR A 37 1.89 -34.48 -6.67
C TYR A 37 2.91 -34.59 -5.53
N ALA A 38 3.80 -35.58 -5.59
CA ALA A 38 4.85 -35.74 -4.59
C ALA A 38 5.84 -34.57 -4.70
N PRO A 39 6.09 -33.77 -3.64
CA PRO A 39 6.82 -32.51 -3.73
C PRO A 39 8.29 -32.66 -4.13
N GLN A 40 8.85 -33.85 -3.98
CA GLN A 40 10.24 -34.22 -4.29
C GLN A 40 10.40 -34.85 -5.69
N ARG A 41 9.31 -35.15 -6.40
CA ARG A 41 9.33 -35.78 -7.73
C ARG A 41 8.57 -34.94 -8.76
N ASN A 42 8.75 -35.27 -10.03
CA ASN A 42 8.02 -34.66 -11.14
C ASN A 42 7.26 -35.75 -11.90
N ASP A 43 6.32 -36.38 -11.20
CA ASP A 43 5.52 -37.48 -11.74
C ASP A 43 4.45 -36.96 -12.71
N PRO A 44 4.07 -37.76 -13.73
CA PRO A 44 3.00 -37.38 -14.64
C PRO A 44 1.61 -37.39 -13.97
N GLU A 45 1.45 -38.17 -12.90
CA GLU A 45 0.19 -38.36 -12.17
C GLU A 45 0.38 -38.09 -10.68
N PRO A 46 -0.63 -37.52 -10.00
CA PRO A 46 -0.56 -37.29 -8.56
C PRO A 46 -0.79 -38.61 -7.82
N MET A 47 0.20 -39.03 -7.02
CA MET A 47 0.21 -40.33 -6.33
C MET A 47 0.30 -40.22 -4.81
N LEU A 48 0.45 -39.00 -4.27
CA LEU A 48 0.60 -38.77 -2.84
C LEU A 48 -0.73 -38.33 -2.23
N VAL A 49 -1.24 -39.12 -1.29
CA VAL A 49 -2.48 -38.85 -0.55
C VAL A 49 -2.11 -38.35 0.84
N VAL A 50 -2.72 -37.25 1.27
CA VAL A 50 -2.67 -36.76 2.64
C VAL A 50 -4.02 -37.02 3.29
N ASP A 51 -4.02 -37.80 4.36
CA ASP A 51 -5.16 -38.02 5.24
C ASP A 51 -5.19 -36.90 6.30
N THR A 52 -6.27 -36.13 6.32
CA THR A 52 -6.40 -34.95 7.19
C THR A 52 -6.83 -35.29 8.60
N ASP A 53 -7.42 -36.46 8.84
CA ASP A 53 -7.87 -36.89 10.16
C ASP A 53 -6.69 -37.41 10.99
N THR A 54 -5.82 -38.18 10.35
CA THR A 54 -4.63 -38.77 10.97
C THR A 54 -3.38 -37.91 10.80
N ASN A 55 -3.44 -36.89 9.93
CA ASN A 55 -2.32 -36.04 9.56
C ASN A 55 -1.10 -36.83 9.07
N ARG A 56 -1.35 -37.85 8.23
CA ARG A 56 -0.32 -38.70 7.60
C ARG A 56 -0.41 -38.64 6.08
N TRP A 57 0.70 -38.94 5.42
CA TRP A 57 0.72 -39.09 3.96
C TRP A 57 1.03 -40.54 3.58
N TYR A 58 0.58 -40.93 2.38
CA TYR A 58 0.88 -42.19 1.73
C TYR A 58 1.14 -41.95 0.23
N ASP A 59 2.23 -42.50 -0.30
CA ASP A 59 2.62 -42.37 -1.70
C ASP A 59 2.44 -43.70 -2.43
N HIS A 60 1.45 -43.75 -3.32
CA HIS A 60 1.14 -44.95 -4.11
C HIS A 60 2.27 -45.36 -5.08
N ALA A 61 3.22 -44.48 -5.38
CA ALA A 61 4.32 -44.81 -6.28
C ALA A 61 5.48 -45.54 -5.58
N THR A 62 5.76 -45.21 -4.32
CA THR A 62 6.85 -45.84 -3.54
C THR A 62 6.36 -46.80 -2.46
N ASP A 63 5.05 -46.83 -2.20
CA ASP A 63 4.44 -47.57 -1.08
C ASP A 63 4.94 -47.08 0.29
N GLU A 64 5.39 -45.82 0.36
CA GLU A 64 5.87 -45.18 1.59
C GLU A 64 4.76 -44.37 2.25
N SER A 65 4.85 -44.25 3.59
CA SER A 65 3.99 -43.37 4.37
C SER A 65 4.77 -42.71 5.49
N GLY A 66 4.26 -41.60 5.99
CA GLY A 66 4.97 -40.87 7.03
C GLY A 66 4.18 -39.73 7.63
N ASP A 67 4.83 -39.03 8.53
CA ASP A 67 4.39 -37.75 9.07
C ASP A 67 5.06 -36.57 8.36
N ILE A 68 4.90 -35.37 8.92
CA ILE A 68 5.49 -34.14 8.39
C ILE A 68 7.03 -34.16 8.37
N ILE A 69 7.68 -34.81 9.33
CA ILE A 69 9.15 -34.92 9.40
C ILE A 69 9.64 -35.82 8.27
N ASP A 70 8.96 -36.95 8.04
CA ASP A 70 9.29 -37.86 6.94
C ASP A 70 9.14 -37.16 5.58
N LEU A 71 8.04 -36.43 5.38
CA LEU A 71 7.81 -35.68 4.13
C LEU A 71 8.85 -34.57 3.92
N ALA A 72 9.18 -33.85 4.99
CA ALA A 72 10.22 -32.84 4.97
C ALA A 72 11.59 -33.42 4.63
N ALA A 73 11.92 -34.60 5.17
CA ALA A 73 13.17 -35.30 4.89
C ALA A 73 13.29 -35.69 3.41
N LEU A 74 12.18 -36.11 2.79
CA LEU A 74 12.13 -36.42 1.35
C LEU A 74 12.30 -35.18 0.47
N LYS A 75 11.76 -34.03 0.90
CA LYS A 75 11.75 -32.79 0.12
C LYS A 75 13.02 -31.94 0.29
N MET A 76 13.61 -31.94 1.47
CA MET A 76 14.70 -31.03 1.80
C MET A 76 15.94 -31.27 0.92
N ASN A 77 16.69 -30.21 0.65
CA ASN A 77 18.02 -30.35 0.05
C ASN A 77 19.03 -30.66 1.17
N PRO A 78 19.68 -31.84 1.16
CA PRO A 78 20.61 -32.23 2.22
C PRO A 78 21.87 -31.36 2.28
N ASN A 79 22.15 -30.55 1.25
CA ASN A 79 23.25 -29.57 1.29
C ASN A 79 22.88 -28.29 2.05
N LEU A 80 21.60 -28.04 2.29
CA LEU A 80 21.08 -26.83 2.93
C LEU A 80 20.49 -27.10 4.32
N TYR A 81 19.98 -28.31 4.55
CA TYR A 81 19.33 -28.71 5.80
C TYR A 81 19.91 -30.03 6.30
N MET A 82 20.27 -30.05 7.58
CA MET A 82 20.73 -31.26 8.29
C MET A 82 19.59 -31.91 9.08
N ASP A 83 18.65 -31.11 9.60
CA ASP A 83 17.45 -31.57 10.30
C ASP A 83 16.20 -31.16 9.49
N PRO A 84 15.30 -32.10 9.15
CA PRO A 84 14.01 -31.79 8.54
C PRO A 84 13.16 -30.79 9.34
N ARG A 85 13.35 -30.70 10.67
CA ARG A 85 12.66 -29.73 11.52
C ARG A 85 13.02 -28.29 11.15
N ASP A 86 14.28 -28.00 10.87
CA ASP A 86 14.72 -26.67 10.45
C ASP A 86 14.07 -26.26 9.12
N PHE A 87 13.97 -27.23 8.19
CA PHE A 87 13.29 -27.04 6.93
C PHE A 87 11.80 -26.71 7.12
N ILE A 88 11.11 -27.47 7.97
CA ILE A 88 9.70 -27.23 8.31
C ILE A 88 9.52 -25.83 8.90
N LEU A 89 10.29 -25.48 9.93
CA LEU A 89 10.15 -24.21 10.63
C LEU A 89 10.40 -23.01 9.71
N LYS A 90 11.39 -23.09 8.82
CA LYS A 90 11.65 -22.02 7.86
C LYS A 90 10.44 -21.79 6.96
N TYR A 91 9.97 -22.83 6.27
CA TYR A 91 8.90 -22.68 5.28
C TYR A 91 7.56 -22.32 5.92
N MET A 92 7.26 -22.89 7.09
CA MET A 92 6.03 -22.54 7.81
C MET A 92 6.03 -21.08 8.29
N ASN A 93 7.16 -20.58 8.81
CA ASN A 93 7.26 -19.19 9.24
C ASN A 93 7.25 -18.20 8.07
N GLU A 94 7.95 -18.52 6.97
CA GLU A 94 7.89 -17.72 5.74
C GLU A 94 6.47 -17.68 5.15
N TYR A 95 5.73 -18.79 5.25
CA TYR A 95 4.34 -18.87 4.82
C TYR A 95 3.41 -18.01 5.68
N GLU A 96 3.56 -18.01 7.00
CA GLU A 96 2.80 -17.10 7.89
C GLU A 96 3.14 -15.64 7.64
N GLU A 97 4.42 -15.30 7.47
CA GLU A 97 4.83 -13.95 7.11
C GLU A 97 4.25 -13.53 5.75
N GLY A 98 4.23 -14.42 4.76
CA GLY A 98 3.59 -14.20 3.46
C GLY A 98 2.08 -13.97 3.57
N LYS A 99 1.38 -14.75 4.42
CA LYS A 99 -0.05 -14.55 4.71
C LYS A 99 -0.29 -13.19 5.37
N GLU A 100 0.54 -12.79 6.33
CA GLU A 100 0.44 -11.48 6.98
C GLU A 100 0.70 -10.34 6.00
N LEU A 101 1.72 -10.43 5.13
CA LEU A 101 1.99 -9.45 4.09
C LEU A 101 0.84 -9.34 3.09
N SER A 102 0.27 -10.49 2.67
CA SER A 102 -0.91 -10.52 1.82
C SER A 102 -2.13 -9.92 2.51
N ALA A 103 -2.34 -10.25 3.78
CA ALA A 103 -3.42 -9.71 4.60
C ALA A 103 -3.25 -8.21 4.81
N MET A 104 -2.03 -7.70 5.04
CA MET A 104 -1.75 -6.26 5.14
C MET A 104 -2.01 -5.53 3.82
N SER A 105 -1.73 -6.16 2.68
CA SER A 105 -2.05 -5.63 1.35
C SER A 105 -3.56 -5.65 1.06
N ARG A 106 -4.29 -6.65 1.60
CA ARG A 106 -5.75 -6.80 1.47
C ARG A 106 -6.54 -6.08 2.54
N ARG A 107 -5.92 -5.66 3.65
CA ARG A 107 -6.52 -4.66 4.53
C ARG A 107 -6.85 -3.50 3.60
N PRO A 108 -8.10 -2.99 3.61
CA PRO A 108 -8.30 -1.65 3.09
C PRO A 108 -7.22 -0.83 3.79
N ALA A 109 -6.32 -0.19 3.04
CA ALA A 109 -5.58 0.93 3.59
C ALA A 109 -6.60 1.71 4.40
N GLU A 110 -6.37 1.89 5.70
CA GLU A 110 -7.36 2.51 6.61
C GLU A 110 -8.09 3.58 5.84
N PRO A 111 -9.43 3.60 5.79
CA PRO A 111 -10.16 4.63 5.07
C PRO A 111 -9.93 5.97 5.78
N THR A 112 -8.77 6.57 5.57
CA THR A 112 -8.44 7.94 5.94
C THR A 112 -8.52 8.81 4.70
N ILE A 113 -9.58 8.58 3.93
CA ILE A 113 -10.28 9.65 3.24
C ILE A 113 -11.75 9.45 3.65
N THR A 114 -12.10 9.99 4.82
CA THR A 114 -13.45 10.52 5.05
C THR A 114 -13.93 11.11 3.74
N SER A 115 -15.04 10.64 3.21
CA SER A 115 -15.63 11.02 1.92
C SER A 115 -15.58 12.55 1.73
N LEU A 116 -14.47 13.05 1.20
CA LEU A 116 -14.31 14.46 0.92
C LEU A 116 -15.06 14.68 -0.37
N ASP A 117 -16.02 15.60 -0.35
CA ASP A 117 -16.71 16.00 -1.55
C ASP A 117 -15.78 16.88 -2.40
N ILE A 118 -14.78 16.24 -3.02
CA ILE A 118 -13.70 16.89 -3.76
C ILE A 118 -14.27 17.79 -4.86
N LYS A 119 -15.39 17.39 -5.48
CA LYS A 119 -16.02 18.17 -6.56
C LYS A 119 -16.50 19.55 -6.09
N ASN A 120 -16.96 19.64 -4.84
CA ASN A 120 -17.48 20.88 -4.25
C ASN A 120 -16.49 21.54 -3.29
N LEU A 121 -15.25 21.08 -3.26
CA LEU A 121 -14.23 21.62 -2.39
C LEU A 121 -13.90 23.07 -2.78
N PRO A 122 -13.94 24.04 -1.86
CA PRO A 122 -13.57 25.42 -2.18
C PRO A 122 -12.11 25.51 -2.61
N LEU A 123 -11.84 26.12 -3.76
CA LEU A 123 -10.49 26.33 -4.28
C LEU A 123 -9.64 27.18 -3.34
N GLU A 124 -10.25 28.13 -2.63
CA GLU A 124 -9.59 28.90 -1.57
C GLU A 124 -9.02 28.00 -0.46
N GLU A 125 -9.82 27.04 0.02
CA GLU A 125 -9.41 26.07 1.04
C GLU A 125 -8.29 25.17 0.54
N PHE A 126 -8.38 24.75 -0.72
CA PHE A 126 -7.36 23.94 -1.37
C PHE A 126 -6.03 24.69 -1.51
N MET A 127 -6.05 25.94 -1.98
CA MET A 127 -4.85 26.79 -2.05
C MET A 127 -4.23 27.01 -0.67
N ARG A 128 -5.06 27.27 0.34
CA ARG A 128 -4.60 27.43 1.73
C ARG A 128 -3.96 26.15 2.26
N ALA A 129 -4.53 24.99 1.95
CA ALA A 129 -3.99 23.69 2.35
C ALA A 129 -2.60 23.41 1.74
N MET A 130 -2.39 23.88 0.50
CA MET A 130 -1.08 23.85 -0.16
C MET A 130 -0.10 24.90 0.36
N GLY A 131 -0.53 25.79 1.28
CA GLY A 131 0.30 26.82 1.90
C GLY A 131 0.31 28.17 1.16
N TYR A 132 -0.60 28.39 0.21
CA TYR A 132 -0.72 29.66 -0.51
C TYR A 132 -1.69 30.61 0.19
N ALA A 133 -1.29 31.88 0.26
CA ALA A 133 -2.13 32.99 0.71
C ALA A 133 -2.41 33.95 -0.47
N PRO A 134 -3.59 34.58 -0.51
CA PRO A 134 -3.90 35.53 -1.57
C PRO A 134 -2.99 36.76 -1.45
N VAL A 135 -2.41 37.19 -2.57
CA VAL A 135 -1.59 38.39 -2.66
C VAL A 135 -2.43 39.66 -2.81
N ALA A 136 -3.67 39.51 -3.29
CA ALA A 136 -4.65 40.58 -3.41
C ALA A 136 -6.07 40.00 -3.48
N GLN A 137 -7.06 40.84 -3.19
CA GLN A 137 -8.47 40.49 -3.25
C GLN A 137 -9.27 41.65 -3.88
N ASP A 138 -10.14 41.32 -4.82
CA ASP A 138 -11.11 42.24 -5.42
C ASP A 138 -12.51 41.60 -5.41
N GLY A 139 -13.33 42.01 -4.44
CA GLY A 139 -14.63 41.38 -4.18
C GLY A 139 -14.51 39.88 -3.91
N ASN A 140 -15.11 39.06 -4.79
CA ASN A 140 -15.08 37.60 -4.73
C ASN A 140 -13.88 36.99 -5.46
N ILE A 141 -13.00 37.80 -6.05
CA ILE A 141 -11.81 37.33 -6.75
C ILE A 141 -10.61 37.39 -5.79
N LEU A 142 -9.99 36.25 -5.56
CA LEU A 142 -8.73 36.12 -4.84
C LEU A 142 -7.59 35.90 -5.82
N ILE A 143 -6.54 36.72 -5.73
CA ILE A 143 -5.36 36.62 -6.60
C ILE A 143 -4.27 35.91 -5.83
N TYR A 144 -3.70 34.85 -6.41
CA TYR A 144 -2.62 34.05 -5.83
C TYR A 144 -1.41 34.02 -6.75
N GLU A 145 -0.24 33.74 -6.19
CA GLU A 145 0.89 33.24 -6.98
C GLU A 145 0.52 31.88 -7.60
N SER A 146 0.97 31.65 -8.84
CA SER A 146 0.62 30.42 -9.55
C SER A 146 1.32 29.20 -8.91
N PRO A 147 0.58 28.13 -8.60
CA PRO A 147 1.18 26.92 -8.02
C PRO A 147 1.91 26.04 -9.04
N TYR A 148 1.83 26.36 -10.34
CA TYR A 148 2.46 25.60 -11.42
C TYR A 148 3.44 26.45 -12.27
N SER A 149 3.55 27.76 -12.00
CA SER A 149 4.41 28.68 -12.76
C SER A 149 5.11 29.68 -11.86
N ALA A 150 6.45 29.77 -11.96
CA ALA A 150 7.29 30.54 -11.04
C ALA A 150 6.97 32.05 -10.99
N ASP A 151 6.54 32.63 -12.12
CA ASP A 151 6.21 34.06 -12.25
C ASP A 151 4.76 34.26 -12.73
N GLY A 152 3.91 33.27 -12.48
CA GLY A 152 2.50 33.27 -12.84
C GLY A 152 1.62 33.78 -11.70
N ARG A 153 0.40 34.18 -12.04
CA ARG A 153 -0.67 34.42 -11.07
C ARG A 153 -1.91 33.69 -11.51
N ILE A 154 -2.72 33.27 -10.55
CA ILE A 154 -4.06 32.76 -10.80
C ILE A 154 -5.08 33.61 -10.06
N GLU A 155 -6.27 33.70 -10.62
CA GLU A 155 -7.41 34.36 -10.02
C GLU A 155 -8.48 33.30 -9.71
N ILE A 156 -8.92 33.24 -8.45
CA ILE A 156 -9.97 32.34 -7.99
C ILE A 156 -11.24 33.15 -7.74
N ASP A 157 -12.32 32.82 -8.44
CA ASP A 157 -13.67 33.34 -8.18
C ASP A 157 -14.32 32.44 -7.12
N THR A 158 -14.38 32.91 -5.88
CA THR A 158 -14.89 32.14 -4.74
C THR A 158 -16.39 31.87 -4.82
N ALA A 159 -17.15 32.71 -5.53
CA ALA A 159 -18.59 32.52 -5.70
C ALA A 159 -18.91 31.42 -6.71
N LYS A 160 -18.09 31.27 -7.76
CA LYS A 160 -18.24 30.23 -8.78
C LYS A 160 -17.40 28.99 -8.50
N ASN A 161 -16.46 29.09 -7.57
CA ASN A 161 -15.47 28.06 -7.26
C ASN A 161 -14.67 27.61 -8.50
N VAL A 162 -14.22 28.59 -9.29
CA VAL A 162 -13.38 28.37 -10.48
C VAL A 162 -12.13 29.24 -10.43
N TRP A 163 -11.08 28.81 -11.11
CA TRP A 163 -9.85 29.57 -11.27
C TRP A 163 -9.57 29.87 -12.75
N LYS A 164 -8.74 30.88 -12.99
CA LYS A 164 -8.17 31.21 -14.31
C LYS A 164 -6.74 31.72 -14.17
N ASP A 165 -5.92 31.44 -15.16
CA ASP A 165 -4.56 31.98 -15.26
C ASP A 165 -4.59 33.49 -15.59
N GLY A 166 -3.71 34.26 -14.97
CA GLY A 166 -3.66 35.71 -15.15
C GLY A 166 -3.10 36.16 -16.51
N LYS A 167 -2.41 35.29 -17.26
CA LYS A 167 -1.83 35.58 -18.58
C LYS A 167 -2.62 34.91 -19.70
N GLU A 168 -3.00 33.65 -19.54
CA GLU A 168 -3.70 32.84 -20.54
C GLU A 168 -5.04 32.28 -20.00
N PRO A 169 -5.99 33.15 -19.57
CA PRO A 169 -7.21 32.72 -18.89
C PRO A 169 -8.13 31.84 -19.74
N GLU A 170 -8.08 31.96 -21.07
CA GLU A 170 -8.90 31.14 -21.98
C GLU A 170 -8.40 29.70 -22.09
N LYS A 171 -7.11 29.48 -21.83
CA LYS A 171 -6.43 28.19 -21.99
C LYS A 171 -6.30 27.43 -20.69
N TYR A 172 -6.04 28.16 -19.60
CA TYR A 172 -5.81 27.60 -18.28
C TYR A 172 -6.85 28.17 -17.32
N ASN A 173 -7.93 27.42 -17.14
CA ASN A 173 -9.01 27.73 -16.23
C ASN A 173 -9.77 26.45 -15.88
N GLY A 174 -10.59 26.51 -14.82
CA GLY A 174 -11.49 25.42 -14.49
C GLY A 174 -11.76 25.28 -12.99
N GLY A 175 -12.08 24.06 -12.58
CA GLY A 175 -12.28 23.71 -11.17
C GLY A 175 -11.03 23.11 -10.54
N ILE A 176 -11.22 22.46 -9.40
CA ILE A 176 -10.12 21.86 -8.62
C ILE A 176 -9.34 20.78 -9.37
N TYR A 177 -10.01 20.01 -10.23
CA TYR A 177 -9.34 18.96 -10.99
C TYR A 177 -8.47 19.51 -12.10
N ASP A 178 -8.90 20.59 -12.75
CA ASP A 178 -8.11 21.29 -13.76
C ASP A 178 -6.88 21.93 -13.10
N LEU A 179 -7.04 22.55 -11.93
CA LEU A 179 -5.90 23.10 -11.18
C LEU A 179 -4.92 22.01 -10.73
N ALA A 180 -5.44 20.90 -10.18
CA ALA A 180 -4.62 19.78 -9.76
C ALA A 180 -3.89 19.13 -10.94
N TYR A 181 -4.52 19.08 -12.12
CA TYR A 181 -3.89 18.64 -13.36
C TYR A 181 -2.71 19.54 -13.73
N GLU A 182 -2.87 20.87 -13.72
CA GLU A 182 -1.77 21.79 -14.03
C GLU A 182 -0.59 21.69 -13.05
N ILE A 183 -0.86 21.43 -11.77
CA ILE A 183 0.18 21.29 -10.74
C ILE A 183 0.94 19.96 -10.88
N THR A 184 0.22 18.86 -11.09
CA THR A 184 0.78 17.50 -11.02
C THR A 184 1.19 16.93 -12.38
N GLY A 185 0.60 17.42 -13.46
CA GLY A 185 0.67 16.83 -14.80
C GLY A 185 -0.07 15.50 -14.96
N SER A 186 -0.82 15.04 -13.94
CA SER A 186 -1.46 13.72 -13.98
C SER A 186 -2.86 13.77 -14.60
N CYS A 187 -3.10 12.98 -15.65
CA CYS A 187 -4.42 12.74 -16.19
C CYS A 187 -5.20 11.62 -15.45
N ASN A 188 -4.59 10.98 -14.44
CA ASN A 188 -5.20 9.89 -13.69
C ASN A 188 -6.08 10.43 -12.56
N ARG A 189 -7.39 10.13 -12.63
CA ARG A 189 -8.36 10.62 -11.66
C ARG A 189 -8.07 10.19 -10.22
N SER A 190 -7.54 8.99 -10.03
CA SER A 190 -7.20 8.46 -8.70
C SER A 190 -6.00 9.19 -8.11
N GLU A 191 -4.99 9.51 -8.92
CA GLU A 191 -3.83 10.28 -8.49
C GLU A 191 -4.21 11.72 -8.14
N LEU A 192 -5.06 12.37 -8.94
CA LEU A 192 -5.59 13.70 -8.62
C LEU A 192 -6.40 13.69 -7.31
N ASN A 193 -7.25 12.68 -7.10
CA ASN A 193 -8.01 12.54 -5.85
C ASN A 193 -7.08 12.37 -4.64
N LEU A 194 -6.03 11.55 -4.78
CA LEU A 194 -5.04 11.32 -3.72
C LEU A 194 -4.25 12.60 -3.39
N PHE A 195 -3.80 13.32 -4.42
CA PHE A 195 -3.11 14.60 -4.25
C PHE A 195 -3.99 15.61 -3.51
N ILE A 196 -5.22 15.84 -3.97
CA ILE A 196 -6.14 16.79 -3.33
C ILE A 196 -6.45 16.39 -1.88
N ALA A 197 -6.71 15.10 -1.63
CA ALA A 197 -6.98 14.60 -0.28
C ALA A 197 -5.76 14.75 0.65
N ALA A 198 -4.55 14.49 0.16
CA ALA A 198 -3.32 14.63 0.92
C ALA A 198 -3.05 16.09 1.31
N GLU A 199 -3.24 17.03 0.40
CA GLU A 199 -3.14 18.46 0.69
C GLU A 199 -4.19 18.89 1.72
N MET A 200 -5.45 18.54 1.53
CA MET A 200 -6.53 18.89 2.46
C MET A 200 -6.37 18.28 3.85
N LYS A 201 -5.74 17.11 3.96
CA LYS A 201 -5.44 16.49 5.26
C LYS A 201 -4.53 17.39 6.12
N LYS A 202 -3.66 18.22 5.51
CA LYS A 202 -2.75 19.13 6.25
C LYS A 202 -3.52 20.12 7.13
N ILE A 203 -4.68 20.59 6.66
CA ILE A 203 -5.51 21.54 7.42
C ILE A 203 -6.59 20.87 8.27
N ILE A 204 -7.11 19.72 7.85
CA ILE A 204 -8.10 18.95 8.63
C ILE A 204 -7.44 18.33 9.88
N GLY A 205 -6.20 17.83 9.75
CA GLY A 205 -5.40 17.45 10.92
C GLY A 205 -5.27 18.62 11.89
N SER A 206 -5.03 19.83 11.35
CA SER A 206 -4.78 21.05 12.14
C SER A 206 -5.92 21.53 13.01
N LYS A 207 -7.17 21.29 12.61
CA LYS A 207 -8.35 21.66 13.40
C LYS A 207 -8.56 20.79 14.65
N CYS A 208 -7.94 19.62 14.75
CA CYS A 208 -8.04 18.77 15.94
C CYS A 208 -7.14 19.22 17.10
N TYR A 209 -6.16 20.10 16.87
CA TYR A 209 -5.27 20.59 17.94
C TYR A 209 -5.69 21.96 18.51
N GLU A 210 -6.59 22.70 17.85
CA GLU A 210 -7.02 24.03 18.32
C GLU A 210 -8.28 24.01 19.19
N ALA A 211 -8.91 22.86 19.39
CA ALA A 211 -10.09 22.72 20.26
C ALA A 211 -9.77 22.47 21.76
N THR A 212 -8.49 22.46 22.16
CA THR A 212 -8.09 22.31 23.58
C THR A 212 -6.90 23.20 23.94
N ALA A 213 -7.07 24.52 23.88
CA ALA A 213 -6.08 25.44 24.44
C ALA A 213 -6.73 26.66 25.11
N ASN A 214 -7.64 26.40 26.06
CA ASN A 214 -7.91 27.34 27.13
C ASN A 214 -7.01 26.97 28.32
N GLY A 215 -5.79 27.51 28.36
CA GLY A 215 -4.92 27.31 29.52
C GLY A 215 -3.42 27.50 29.29
N LYS A 216 -2.97 28.76 29.44
CA LYS A 216 -1.65 29.22 29.93
C LYS A 216 -0.39 28.90 29.09
N SER A 217 0.33 29.99 28.80
CA SER A 217 1.64 30.07 28.16
C SER A 217 2.69 29.09 28.71
N ALA A 218 3.44 28.50 27.79
CA ALA A 218 4.88 28.30 27.94
C ALA A 218 5.55 28.54 26.58
N ASP A 219 6.42 29.55 26.57
CA ASP A 219 7.29 29.95 25.48
C ASP A 219 8.32 28.85 25.21
N VAL A 220 8.26 28.21 24.04
CA VAL A 220 9.36 27.42 23.48
C VAL A 220 9.31 27.56 21.95
N ARG A 221 10.24 28.34 21.40
CA ARG A 221 10.63 28.24 19.99
C ARG A 221 11.36 26.91 19.75
N PRO A 222 11.08 26.23 18.63
CA PRO A 222 12.14 25.50 17.94
C PRO A 222 12.39 26.05 16.54
N GLU A 223 13.66 25.96 16.17
CA GLU A 223 14.33 26.53 15.01
C GLU A 223 13.79 26.08 13.66
N HIS A 224 13.90 26.99 12.69
CA HIS A 224 13.71 26.73 11.27
C HIS A 224 14.76 25.73 10.78
N GLN A 225 14.37 24.50 10.46
CA GLN A 225 15.13 23.67 9.53
C GLN A 225 14.55 23.87 8.13
N LYS A 226 15.29 24.60 7.28
CA LYS A 226 15.11 24.59 5.83
C LYS A 226 15.46 23.20 5.32
N THR A 227 14.48 22.43 4.88
CA THR A 227 14.70 21.29 4.00
C THR A 227 14.56 21.76 2.56
N GLU A 228 15.70 21.85 1.87
CA GLU A 228 15.77 22.19 0.45
C GLU A 228 15.07 21.12 -0.39
N ILE A 229 14.10 21.52 -1.19
CA ILE A 229 13.54 20.70 -2.27
C ILE A 229 14.60 20.64 -3.40
N PRO A 230 14.96 19.47 -3.95
CA PRO A 230 15.97 19.38 -5.00
C PRO A 230 15.51 20.10 -6.27
N LYS A 231 16.33 21.03 -6.76
CA LYS A 231 16.14 21.70 -8.05
C LYS A 231 16.05 20.68 -9.20
N PRO A 232 15.13 20.82 -10.16
CA PRO A 232 15.16 20.04 -11.39
C PRO A 232 16.39 20.42 -12.24
N LYS A 233 17.12 19.41 -12.72
CA LYS A 233 18.30 19.56 -13.58
C LYS A 233 17.91 20.13 -14.96
N PRO A 234 18.74 20.99 -15.59
CA PRO A 234 18.40 21.60 -16.87
C PRO A 234 18.64 20.64 -18.05
N GLY A 235 17.59 20.49 -18.87
CA GLY A 235 17.64 20.40 -20.34
C GLY A 235 18.31 19.20 -21.00
N ARG A 236 17.51 18.38 -21.71
CA ARG A 236 17.97 17.67 -22.92
C ARG A 236 17.17 18.17 -24.12
N LYS A 237 17.83 18.97 -24.96
CA LYS A 237 17.32 19.40 -26.27
C LYS A 237 17.11 18.18 -27.17
N MET A 238 15.92 18.02 -27.75
CA MET A 238 15.80 17.26 -29.00
C MET A 238 15.88 18.24 -30.16
N ARG A 239 16.78 17.93 -31.09
CA ARG A 239 16.96 18.60 -32.38
C ARG A 239 15.76 18.27 -33.27
N PHE A 240 15.47 19.22 -34.16
CA PHE A 240 14.42 19.24 -35.19
C PHE A 240 14.05 17.89 -35.79
#